data_AF-A0A9E3S380-F1
#
_entry.id   AF-A0A9E3S380-F1
#
_cell.length_a   1.000
_cell.length_b   1.000
_cell.length_c   1.000
_cell.angle_alpha   90.00
_cell.angle_beta   90.00
_cell.angle_gamma   90.00
#
_symmetry.space_group_name_H-M   'P 1'
#
loop_
_entity.id
_entity.type
_entity.pdbx_description
1 polymer ?
#
loop_
_entity_poly.entity_id
_entity_poly.type
_entity_poly.pdbx_seq_one_letter_code
_entity_poly.pdbx_strand_id
1 'polypeptide(L)'
;MKKQFAHKKTENPVSGWVKKALFGGAALGMVMSLGMQSAVAGNGYAYAHAYGKDGFATITPFNRVAKLPVVRDAYGQIDHKATYAKVQAAALALANFVALNNDSAVLGTSVIKGVDWVLGGTSKTCRSNPGTAACTAAEISQAIIEIPSPFPIDPNDPTFLATGTVTAANTKKASVLDFCNEHYAKQALGVSPIVSDKKVVNGYSHTPALPCEVSIWNDDDHIYVDMLDPNAIFSLFFTDVLFSAEMSDPAFAEAITDLPPQVKSEIRAVVLHAMTEFDKKTKVVDKQMGPKYKSMDEVVEVVANSPYQSPYKHVGYTKADGTAFTAAESMAVTQAIINTMSINGTASAGVHPTIVDGVPLDSILSAGSSWRSARATPLTLPGNNHVIEACSPKYAKLAMGTGLHHVTALPCEVTVQIIDQDGNGTPETLAVSYLDPHFMLSALFADITEEEKIAFAAVPGAIMDDLQKIVAAALATNSGIALNPGVQISYNMLP
;
A
#
# COMPACT_ATOMS: atom_id res chain seq x y z
N MET A 1 3.06 -53.77 24.21
CA MET A 1 1.93 -54.70 23.95
C MET A 1 1.40 -54.47 22.54
N LYS A 2 1.17 -55.52 21.74
CA LYS A 2 0.48 -55.41 20.44
C LYS A 2 -1.03 -55.56 20.64
N LYS A 3 -1.84 -54.87 19.83
CA LYS A 3 -3.12 -55.40 19.31
C LYS A 3 -3.52 -54.68 18.02
N GLN A 4 -3.42 -55.39 16.90
CA GLN A 4 -4.12 -55.07 15.66
C GLN A 4 -5.53 -55.66 15.72
N PHE A 5 -6.47 -55.11 14.97
CA PHE A 5 -7.60 -55.87 14.42
C PHE A 5 -7.82 -55.46 12.95
N ALA A 6 -8.33 -56.38 12.14
CA ALA A 6 -8.29 -56.29 10.68
C ALA A 6 -9.61 -56.73 10.01
N HIS A 7 -9.86 -56.13 8.83
CA HIS A 7 -10.59 -56.64 7.65
C HIS A 7 -11.88 -57.49 7.78
N LYS A 8 -12.95 -57.03 7.09
CA LYS A 8 -13.39 -57.38 5.70
C LYS A 8 -14.58 -56.47 5.31
N LYS A 9 -14.79 -55.98 4.06
CA LYS A 9 -15.20 -56.64 2.77
C LYS A 9 -16.49 -57.47 2.89
N THR A 10 -17.47 -57.46 1.99
CA THR A 10 -17.78 -56.78 0.68
C THR A 10 -19.34 -56.62 0.61
N GLU A 11 -20.06 -56.06 -0.36
CA GLU A 11 -20.05 -56.23 -1.83
C GLU A 11 -21.08 -55.27 -2.51
N ASN A 12 -20.85 -54.94 -3.78
CA ASN A 12 -21.82 -54.36 -4.75
C ASN A 12 -22.56 -55.53 -5.47
N PRO A 13 -23.71 -55.40 -6.19
CA PRO A 13 -23.68 -54.86 -7.58
C PRO A 13 -25.02 -54.41 -8.28
N VAL A 14 -24.90 -54.05 -9.57
CA VAL A 14 -25.91 -53.90 -10.68
C VAL A 14 -27.06 -52.87 -10.53
N SER A 15 -27.67 -52.30 -11.59
CA SER A 15 -27.54 -52.39 -13.07
C SER A 15 -27.87 -51.00 -13.72
N GLY A 16 -27.40 -50.64 -14.92
CA GLY A 16 -28.05 -50.84 -16.25
C GLY A 16 -29.19 -49.80 -16.52
N TRP A 17 -29.60 -49.31 -17.71
CA TRP A 17 -29.34 -49.52 -19.16
C TRP A 17 -30.18 -48.43 -19.94
N VAL A 18 -30.01 -48.03 -21.21
CA VAL A 18 -28.98 -48.18 -22.26
C VAL A 18 -29.21 -47.18 -23.45
N LYS A 19 -28.14 -46.60 -24.03
CA LYS A 19 -27.88 -46.06 -25.42
C LYS A 19 -29.00 -45.52 -26.38
N LYS A 20 -28.52 -44.66 -27.32
CA LYS A 20 -28.95 -44.35 -28.74
C LYS A 20 -29.61 -42.97 -28.95
N ALA A 21 -29.52 -42.27 -30.10
CA ALA A 21 -28.69 -42.30 -31.33
C ALA A 21 -28.92 -40.96 -32.11
N LEU A 22 -27.90 -40.23 -32.60
CA LEU A 22 -27.32 -40.23 -33.98
C LEU A 22 -28.16 -39.48 -35.06
N PHE A 23 -27.45 -38.86 -36.03
CA PHE A 23 -27.90 -37.95 -37.12
C PHE A 23 -28.25 -36.51 -36.69
N GLY A 24 -27.87 -35.44 -37.40
CA GLY A 24 -27.01 -35.31 -38.59
C GLY A 24 -27.41 -34.11 -39.47
N GLY A 25 -26.49 -33.20 -39.79
CA GLY A 25 -26.75 -32.05 -40.67
C GLY A 25 -25.71 -30.93 -40.53
N ALA A 26 -25.16 -30.45 -41.65
CA ALA A 26 -24.09 -29.45 -41.68
C ALA A 26 -24.61 -28.07 -42.12
N ALA A 27 -24.10 -26.99 -41.50
CA ALA A 27 -24.14 -25.65 -42.08
C ALA A 27 -23.08 -24.72 -41.44
N LEU A 28 -22.24 -24.11 -42.29
CA LEU A 28 -21.61 -22.79 -42.15
C LEU A 28 -21.11 -22.34 -40.77
N GLY A 29 -19.82 -22.57 -40.49
CA GLY A 29 -19.09 -21.84 -39.45
C GLY A 29 -18.68 -20.44 -39.94
N MET A 30 -19.38 -19.39 -39.53
CA MET A 30 -18.81 -18.04 -39.47
C MET A 30 -18.11 -17.86 -38.13
N VAL A 31 -16.86 -17.39 -38.18
CA VAL A 31 -16.10 -16.98 -36.99
C VAL A 31 -16.66 -15.63 -36.54
N MET A 32 -17.16 -15.57 -35.30
CA MET A 32 -17.46 -14.34 -34.57
C MET A 32 -16.86 -14.45 -33.17
N SER A 33 -16.29 -13.34 -32.71
CA SER A 33 -15.55 -13.21 -31.46
C SER A 33 -16.39 -13.53 -30.21
N LEU A 34 -15.83 -14.38 -29.34
CA LEU A 34 -16.28 -14.48 -27.95
C LEU A 34 -15.81 -13.25 -27.16
N GLY A 35 -16.57 -12.16 -27.24
CA GLY A 35 -16.54 -11.14 -26.20
C GLY A 35 -17.19 -11.71 -24.94
N MET A 36 -16.49 -11.68 -23.81
CA MET A 36 -17.08 -12.06 -22.53
C MET A 36 -18.12 -11.00 -22.14
N GLN A 37 -19.34 -11.43 -21.86
CA GLN A 37 -20.44 -10.53 -21.52
C GLN A 37 -20.32 -10.08 -20.06
N SER A 38 -20.31 -8.76 -19.83
CA SER A 38 -20.55 -8.18 -18.51
C SER A 38 -21.92 -8.62 -18.00
N ALA A 39 -21.99 -9.06 -16.75
CA ALA A 39 -23.23 -9.55 -16.13
C ALA A 39 -23.63 -8.66 -14.95
N VAL A 40 -24.55 -7.73 -15.19
CA VAL A 40 -25.25 -6.95 -14.15
C VAL A 40 -26.73 -6.88 -14.50
N ALA A 41 -27.61 -7.32 -13.59
CA ALA A 41 -28.98 -6.81 -13.37
C ALA A 41 -29.77 -7.70 -12.38
N GLY A 42 -30.37 -7.10 -11.34
CA GLY A 42 -31.32 -7.78 -10.44
C GLY A 42 -31.80 -6.89 -9.30
N ASN A 43 -33.05 -6.40 -9.37
CA ASN A 43 -33.63 -5.43 -8.41
C ASN A 43 -33.88 -6.02 -7.00
N GLY A 44 -33.53 -5.25 -5.97
CA GLY A 44 -34.00 -5.46 -4.59
C GLY A 44 -33.51 -4.36 -3.64
N TYR A 45 -34.42 -3.50 -3.16
CA TYR A 45 -34.10 -2.36 -2.29
C TYR A 45 -33.59 -2.79 -0.90
N ALA A 46 -32.26 -2.90 -0.73
CA ALA A 46 -31.49 -2.69 0.50
C ALA A 46 -29.99 -2.99 0.26
N TYR A 47 -29.11 -1.98 0.35
CA TYR A 47 -27.63 -2.09 0.44
C TYR A 47 -26.85 -2.92 -0.61
N ALA A 48 -27.51 -3.52 -1.61
CA ALA A 48 -26.93 -4.61 -2.42
C ALA A 48 -26.27 -4.21 -3.75
N HIS A 49 -26.04 -2.91 -4.03
CA HIS A 49 -25.67 -2.46 -5.38
C HIS A 49 -24.17 -2.47 -5.74
N ALA A 50 -23.26 -2.50 -4.75
CA ALA A 50 -21.82 -2.72 -4.99
C ALA A 50 -21.41 -4.18 -4.76
N TYR A 51 -21.86 -4.75 -3.62
CA TYR A 51 -21.60 -6.14 -3.25
C TYR A 51 -22.86 -6.74 -2.62
N GLY A 52 -23.70 -7.39 -3.44
CA GLY A 52 -24.78 -8.22 -2.94
C GLY A 52 -24.26 -9.38 -2.09
N LYS A 53 -25.12 -9.96 -1.23
CA LYS A 53 -24.74 -11.03 -0.27
C LYS A 53 -24.11 -12.28 -0.92
N ASP A 54 -24.32 -12.47 -2.22
CA ASP A 54 -23.80 -13.60 -3.01
C ASP A 54 -22.66 -13.20 -3.98
N GLY A 55 -22.19 -11.94 -3.95
CA GLY A 55 -21.29 -11.36 -4.97
C GLY A 55 -19.92 -10.87 -4.49
N PHE A 56 -19.63 -10.90 -3.18
CA PHE A 56 -18.33 -10.45 -2.67
C PHE A 56 -17.23 -11.50 -2.95
N ALA A 57 -16.38 -11.23 -3.94
CA ALA A 57 -15.18 -12.04 -4.17
C ALA A 57 -14.24 -11.93 -2.96
N THR A 58 -13.70 -13.04 -2.46
CA THR A 58 -12.76 -13.00 -1.33
C THR A 58 -11.55 -12.11 -1.68
N ILE A 59 -11.34 -11.05 -0.90
CA ILE A 59 -10.21 -10.13 -1.06
C ILE A 59 -9.12 -10.43 -0.01
N THR A 60 -7.89 -10.06 -0.33
CA THR A 60 -6.75 -10.09 0.59
C THR A 60 -5.89 -8.86 0.36
N PRO A 61 -5.32 -8.22 1.39
CA PRO A 61 -4.63 -6.94 1.26
C PRO A 61 -3.35 -7.01 0.41
N PHE A 62 -2.73 -8.17 0.27
CA PHE A 62 -1.52 -8.35 -0.53
C PHE A 62 -1.75 -9.29 -1.72
N ASN A 63 -1.10 -9.01 -2.85
CA ASN A 63 -1.03 -9.90 -4.00
C ASN A 63 0.42 -10.11 -4.44
N ARG A 64 0.85 -11.36 -4.52
CA ARG A 64 2.13 -11.72 -5.15
C ARG A 64 1.97 -11.75 -6.65
N VAL A 65 2.63 -10.81 -7.32
CA VAL A 65 2.59 -10.59 -8.77
C VAL A 65 3.65 -11.42 -9.48
N ALA A 66 4.84 -11.53 -8.91
CA ALA A 66 5.94 -12.26 -9.54
C ALA A 66 6.80 -13.03 -8.54
N LYS A 67 7.53 -14.02 -9.06
CA LYS A 67 8.68 -14.62 -8.36
C LYS A 67 9.85 -14.86 -9.30
N LEU A 68 11.04 -14.53 -8.82
CA LEU A 68 12.31 -14.67 -9.51
C LEU A 68 13.17 -15.71 -8.76
N PRO A 69 14.05 -16.45 -9.45
CA PRO A 69 14.94 -17.40 -8.78
C PRO A 69 16.00 -16.66 -7.96
N VAL A 70 16.33 -17.19 -6.78
CA VAL A 70 17.54 -16.83 -6.02
C VAL A 70 18.81 -17.10 -6.83
N VAL A 71 19.91 -16.44 -6.44
CA VAL A 71 21.24 -16.73 -6.99
C VAL A 71 21.79 -17.98 -6.31
N ARG A 72 22.39 -18.88 -7.09
CA ARG A 72 23.04 -20.09 -6.59
C ARG A 72 24.51 -20.11 -6.96
N ASP A 73 25.33 -20.62 -6.06
CA ASP A 73 26.77 -20.76 -6.22
C ASP A 73 27.14 -21.96 -7.12
N ALA A 74 28.45 -22.20 -7.28
CA ALA A 74 28.98 -23.32 -8.06
C ALA A 74 28.62 -24.72 -7.50
N TYR A 75 28.16 -24.80 -6.25
CA TYR A 75 27.74 -26.03 -5.56
C TYR A 75 26.20 -26.17 -5.51
N GLY A 76 25.46 -25.24 -6.11
CA GLY A 76 24.00 -25.19 -6.10
C GLY A 76 23.39 -24.68 -4.79
N GLN A 77 24.21 -24.24 -3.83
CA GLN A 77 23.76 -23.60 -2.60
C GLN A 77 23.30 -22.16 -2.88
N ILE A 78 22.55 -21.57 -1.96
CA ILE A 78 22.05 -20.20 -2.13
C ILE A 78 23.20 -19.23 -1.82
N ASP A 79 23.52 -18.35 -2.78
CA ASP A 79 24.35 -17.19 -2.49
C ASP A 79 23.44 -16.09 -1.93
N HIS A 80 23.35 -15.99 -0.60
CA HIS A 80 22.48 -15.04 0.05
C HIS A 80 22.89 -13.58 -0.23
N LYS A 81 24.20 -13.30 -0.37
CA LYS A 81 24.74 -11.97 -0.65
C LYS A 81 24.43 -11.54 -2.09
N ALA A 82 24.65 -12.42 -3.08
CA ALA A 82 24.28 -12.15 -4.46
C ALA A 82 22.74 -12.15 -4.67
N THR A 83 21.99 -12.94 -3.92
CA THR A 83 20.52 -12.91 -3.93
C THR A 83 20.00 -11.57 -3.41
N TYR A 84 20.53 -11.07 -2.29
CA TYR A 84 20.20 -9.75 -1.78
C TYR A 84 20.60 -8.63 -2.76
N ALA A 85 21.78 -8.71 -3.38
CA ALA A 85 22.15 -7.77 -4.44
C ALA A 85 21.19 -7.82 -5.64
N LYS A 86 20.69 -9.01 -5.99
CA LYS A 86 19.69 -9.20 -7.06
C LYS A 86 18.31 -8.62 -6.69
N VAL A 87 17.91 -8.64 -5.41
CA VAL A 87 16.70 -7.91 -4.93
C VAL A 87 16.83 -6.42 -5.24
N GLN A 88 17.95 -5.80 -4.85
CA GLN A 88 18.17 -4.37 -5.08
C GLN A 88 18.27 -4.04 -6.58
N ALA A 89 18.90 -4.90 -7.38
CA ALA A 89 18.95 -4.74 -8.83
C ALA A 89 17.57 -4.89 -9.49
N ALA A 90 16.70 -5.77 -8.99
CA ALA A 90 15.31 -5.91 -9.46
C ALA A 90 14.48 -4.68 -9.11
N ALA A 91 14.59 -4.16 -7.88
CA ALA A 91 13.95 -2.91 -7.47
C ALA A 91 14.38 -1.74 -8.34
N LEU A 92 15.69 -1.62 -8.61
CA LEU A 92 16.21 -0.60 -9.52
C LEU A 92 15.75 -0.80 -10.97
N ALA A 93 15.59 -2.02 -11.46
CA ALA A 93 15.03 -2.27 -12.79
C ALA A 93 13.57 -1.83 -12.90
N LEU A 94 12.74 -2.12 -11.90
CA LEU A 94 11.35 -1.67 -11.84
C LEU A 94 11.23 -0.15 -11.71
N ALA A 95 12.04 0.47 -10.85
CA ALA A 95 12.11 1.92 -10.69
C ALA A 95 12.52 2.62 -12.00
N ASN A 96 13.53 2.11 -12.70
CA ASN A 96 13.93 2.64 -14.01
C ASN A 96 12.83 2.46 -15.06
N PHE A 97 12.09 1.34 -15.05
CA PHE A 97 11.01 1.13 -16.00
C PHE A 97 9.94 2.24 -15.86
N VAL A 98 9.39 2.42 -14.66
CA VAL A 98 8.32 3.39 -14.38
C VAL A 98 8.81 4.85 -14.51
N ALA A 99 10.07 5.14 -14.19
CA ALA A 99 10.60 6.50 -14.31
C ALA A 99 10.96 6.91 -15.76
N LEU A 100 11.33 5.96 -16.62
CA LEU A 100 11.95 6.25 -17.92
C LEU A 100 11.09 5.84 -19.14
N ASN A 101 9.94 5.20 -18.95
CA ASN A 101 9.08 4.74 -20.05
C ASN A 101 7.67 5.33 -19.98
N ASN A 102 7.01 5.37 -21.12
CA ASN A 102 5.57 5.66 -21.20
C ASN A 102 4.87 4.31 -21.27
N ASP A 103 4.30 3.83 -20.16
CA ASP A 103 3.72 2.49 -20.05
C ASP A 103 2.67 2.22 -21.14
N SER A 104 1.84 3.21 -21.47
CA SER A 104 0.83 3.11 -22.52
C SER A 104 1.42 2.91 -23.93
N ALA A 105 2.64 3.37 -24.18
CA ALA A 105 3.36 3.16 -25.44
C ALA A 105 4.06 1.78 -25.49
N VAL A 106 4.48 1.24 -24.34
CA VAL A 106 5.17 -0.06 -24.24
C VAL A 106 4.19 -1.24 -24.12
N LEU A 107 3.15 -1.08 -23.29
CA LEU A 107 2.16 -2.11 -22.94
C LEU A 107 0.84 -1.96 -23.72
N GLY A 108 0.62 -0.79 -24.33
CA GLY A 108 -0.57 -0.48 -25.13
C GLY A 108 -1.70 0.15 -24.33
N THR A 109 -2.44 1.05 -24.98
CA THR A 109 -3.60 1.78 -24.41
C THR A 109 -4.83 0.90 -24.13
N SER A 110 -4.79 -0.38 -24.50
CA SER A 110 -5.78 -1.38 -24.08
C SER A 110 -5.47 -1.99 -22.71
N VAL A 111 -4.23 -1.85 -22.23
CA VAL A 111 -3.77 -2.29 -20.91
C VAL A 111 -3.79 -1.10 -19.95
N ILE A 112 -3.02 -0.06 -20.28
CA ILE A 112 -2.94 1.19 -19.51
C ILE A 112 -4.07 2.13 -19.97
N LYS A 113 -5.04 2.36 -19.09
CA LYS A 113 -6.11 3.33 -19.27
C LYS A 113 -5.78 4.58 -18.45
N GLY A 114 -6.29 5.74 -18.87
CA GLY A 114 -5.92 7.01 -18.24
C GLY A 114 -4.58 7.55 -18.73
N VAL A 115 -3.62 7.74 -17.82
CA VAL A 115 -2.26 8.25 -18.11
C VAL A 115 -1.19 7.22 -17.75
N ASP A 116 0.05 7.43 -18.15
CA ASP A 116 1.19 6.60 -17.74
C ASP A 116 1.41 6.65 -16.22
N TRP A 117 2.02 5.61 -15.64
CA TRP A 117 2.36 5.57 -14.23
C TRP A 117 3.63 6.38 -13.97
N VAL A 118 3.74 6.94 -12.77
CA VAL A 118 4.89 7.72 -12.34
C VAL A 118 5.45 7.20 -11.01
N LEU A 119 6.77 7.17 -10.92
CA LEU A 119 7.50 6.74 -9.73
C LEU A 119 7.42 7.83 -8.64
N GLY A 120 6.92 7.47 -7.45
CA GLY A 120 6.87 8.35 -6.29
C GLY A 120 8.25 8.79 -5.80
N GLY A 121 8.29 9.86 -5.02
CA GLY A 121 9.54 10.43 -4.50
C GLY A 121 10.47 11.12 -5.51
N THR A 122 10.24 10.99 -6.81
CA THR A 122 10.98 11.72 -7.86
C THR A 122 10.60 13.22 -7.91
N SER A 123 11.28 14.02 -8.73
CA SER A 123 10.90 15.41 -9.00
C SER A 123 9.74 15.53 -9.98
N LYS A 124 9.04 16.68 -9.97
CA LYS A 124 8.04 17.00 -11.01
C LYS A 124 8.66 17.00 -12.42
N THR A 125 9.91 17.45 -12.57
CA THR A 125 10.61 17.49 -13.86
C THR A 125 10.80 16.09 -14.45
N CYS A 126 11.19 15.13 -13.61
CA CYS A 126 11.25 13.71 -13.97
C CYS A 126 9.84 13.19 -14.37
N ARG A 127 8.84 13.29 -13.47
CA ARG A 127 7.48 12.77 -13.72
C ARG A 127 6.75 13.38 -14.90
N SER A 128 6.99 14.65 -15.25
CA SER A 128 6.29 15.32 -16.34
C SER A 128 6.88 15.02 -17.72
N ASN A 129 7.99 14.28 -17.82
CA ASN A 129 8.64 13.95 -19.10
C ASN A 129 9.17 12.50 -19.12
N PRO A 130 8.33 11.47 -18.88
CA PRO A 130 8.74 10.08 -19.05
C PRO A 130 9.19 9.83 -20.51
N GLY A 131 10.09 8.88 -20.72
CA GLY A 131 10.78 8.70 -22.01
C GLY A 131 11.92 9.67 -22.30
N THR A 132 12.21 10.64 -21.41
CA THR A 132 13.31 11.61 -21.60
C THR A 132 14.39 11.50 -20.51
N ALA A 133 15.58 12.04 -20.79
CA ALA A 133 16.71 12.07 -19.84
C ALA A 133 16.52 13.05 -18.65
N ALA A 134 15.28 13.39 -18.30
CA ALA A 134 14.94 14.29 -17.20
C ALA A 134 15.11 13.67 -15.81
N CYS A 135 14.88 12.37 -15.69
CA CYS A 135 15.10 11.62 -14.44
C CYS A 135 16.57 11.21 -14.31
N THR A 136 17.20 11.50 -13.17
CA THR A 136 18.60 11.07 -12.93
C THR A 136 18.66 9.68 -12.27
N ALA A 137 19.72 8.91 -12.53
CA ALA A 137 19.90 7.60 -11.88
C ALA A 137 19.98 7.70 -10.33
N ALA A 138 20.49 8.82 -9.80
CA ALA A 138 20.52 9.08 -8.36
C ALA A 138 19.11 9.30 -7.79
N GLU A 139 18.29 10.11 -8.47
CA GLU A 139 16.89 10.37 -8.13
C GLU A 139 16.03 9.10 -8.18
N ILE A 140 16.18 8.28 -9.24
CA ILE A 140 15.49 6.98 -9.35
C ILE A 140 15.95 6.02 -8.24
N SER A 141 17.24 5.98 -7.92
CA SER A 141 17.74 5.12 -6.83
C SER A 141 17.30 5.60 -5.45
N GLN A 142 17.15 6.92 -5.23
CA GLN A 142 16.62 7.51 -3.99
C GLN A 142 15.10 7.38 -3.88
N ALA A 143 14.41 7.12 -4.99
CA ALA A 143 12.98 6.84 -5.00
C ALA A 143 12.64 5.45 -4.41
N ILE A 144 13.60 4.53 -4.31
CA ILE A 144 13.42 3.19 -3.72
C ILE A 144 13.57 3.27 -2.21
N ILE A 145 12.57 2.83 -1.47
CA ILE A 145 12.57 2.83 -0.01
C ILE A 145 13.15 1.51 0.50
N GLU A 146 14.26 1.57 1.24
CA GLU A 146 14.84 0.40 1.87
C GLU A 146 14.36 0.23 3.33
N ILE A 147 13.47 -0.74 3.56
CA ILE A 147 12.90 -1.03 4.89
C ILE A 147 13.69 -2.16 5.58
N PRO A 148 14.22 -1.95 6.80
CA PRO A 148 15.08 -2.92 7.47
C PRO A 148 14.27 -4.07 8.08
N SER A 149 14.59 -5.30 7.68
CA SER A 149 14.02 -6.52 8.27
C SER A 149 14.77 -6.95 9.55
N PRO A 150 14.21 -7.85 10.38
CA PRO A 150 14.93 -8.40 11.53
C PRO A 150 16.02 -9.42 11.15
N PHE A 151 16.15 -9.78 9.86
CA PHE A 151 17.03 -10.85 9.40
C PHE A 151 18.38 -10.33 8.89
N PRO A 152 19.45 -11.15 8.96
CA PRO A 152 20.71 -10.83 8.29
C PRO A 152 20.59 -10.98 6.76
N ILE A 153 21.45 -10.27 6.02
CA ILE A 153 21.66 -10.47 4.57
C ILE A 153 22.06 -11.92 4.30
N ASP A 154 22.97 -12.45 5.11
CA ASP A 154 23.53 -13.78 5.01
C ASP A 154 23.39 -14.48 6.38
N PRO A 155 22.48 -15.48 6.51
CA PRO A 155 22.30 -16.22 7.75
C PRO A 155 23.49 -17.14 8.08
N ASN A 156 24.38 -17.39 7.11
CA ASN A 156 25.58 -18.20 7.29
C ASN A 156 26.83 -17.35 7.58
N ASP A 157 26.70 -16.03 7.75
CA ASP A 157 27.84 -15.18 8.09
C ASP A 157 28.45 -15.59 9.44
N PRO A 158 29.77 -15.87 9.52
CA PRO A 158 30.40 -16.35 10.76
C PRO A 158 30.20 -15.41 11.96
N THR A 159 30.08 -14.10 11.71
CA THR A 159 29.84 -13.10 12.77
C THR A 159 28.43 -13.22 13.30
N PHE A 160 27.44 -13.39 12.42
CA PHE A 160 26.05 -13.61 12.82
C PHE A 160 25.90 -14.96 13.55
N LEU A 161 26.48 -16.04 13.02
CA LEU A 161 26.45 -17.36 13.65
C LEU A 161 27.09 -17.36 15.05
N ALA A 162 28.14 -16.57 15.27
CA ALA A 162 28.81 -16.45 16.57
C ALA A 162 28.09 -15.55 17.59
N THR A 163 27.24 -14.62 17.16
CA THR A 163 26.69 -13.54 18.02
C THR A 163 25.16 -13.45 18.04
N GLY A 164 24.46 -14.10 17.11
CA GLY A 164 23.02 -13.92 16.86
C GLY A 164 22.61 -12.49 16.48
N THR A 165 23.55 -11.57 16.24
CA THR A 165 23.27 -10.13 16.21
C THR A 165 23.20 -9.57 14.80
N VAL A 166 22.08 -8.91 14.48
CA VAL A 166 21.87 -8.19 13.20
C VAL A 166 22.24 -6.72 13.38
N THR A 167 23.35 -6.33 12.77
CA THR A 167 23.93 -4.97 12.75
C THR A 167 23.42 -4.17 11.53
N ALA A 168 23.70 -2.86 11.49
CA ALA A 168 23.38 -2.03 10.32
C ALA A 168 24.06 -2.53 9.02
N ALA A 169 25.28 -3.09 9.11
CA ALA A 169 26.06 -3.52 7.95
C ALA A 169 25.60 -4.87 7.36
N ASN A 170 24.96 -5.72 8.15
CA ASN A 170 24.42 -7.01 7.70
C ASN A 170 22.89 -7.11 7.80
N THR A 171 22.14 -6.04 8.05
CA THR A 171 20.66 -6.05 8.03
C THR A 171 20.16 -6.29 6.60
N LYS A 172 19.38 -7.36 6.37
CA LYS A 172 18.63 -7.53 5.12
C LYS A 172 17.53 -6.47 5.07
N LYS A 173 17.43 -5.75 3.96
CA LYS A 173 16.36 -4.79 3.70
C LYS A 173 15.45 -5.27 2.57
N ALA A 174 14.17 -4.94 2.64
CA ALA A 174 13.26 -5.06 1.50
C ALA A 174 13.13 -3.70 0.82
N SER A 175 12.86 -3.72 -0.47
CA SER A 175 12.71 -2.52 -1.29
C SER A 175 11.21 -2.26 -1.51
N VAL A 176 10.73 -1.04 -1.24
CA VAL A 176 9.36 -0.60 -1.53
C VAL A 176 9.42 0.53 -2.57
N LEU A 177 8.46 0.52 -3.49
CA LEU A 177 8.32 1.48 -4.57
C LEU A 177 6.89 1.98 -4.66
N ASP A 178 6.77 3.28 -4.85
CA ASP A 178 5.49 3.98 -4.99
C ASP A 178 5.15 4.17 -6.45
N PHE A 179 3.98 3.73 -6.87
CA PHE A 179 3.43 4.06 -8.19
C PHE A 179 2.17 4.89 -8.05
N CYS A 180 2.08 5.98 -8.82
CA CYS A 180 0.89 6.80 -8.92
C CYS A 180 0.48 6.91 -10.39
N ASN A 181 -0.82 6.77 -10.66
CA ASN A 181 -1.42 7.15 -11.93
C ASN A 181 -2.25 8.40 -11.66
N GLU A 182 -1.88 9.54 -12.26
CA GLU A 182 -2.48 10.83 -11.92
C GLU A 182 -4.00 10.88 -12.23
N HIS A 183 -4.48 10.06 -13.17
CA HIS A 183 -5.90 9.96 -13.49
C HIS A 183 -6.69 9.33 -12.33
N TYR A 184 -6.29 8.13 -11.89
CA TYR A 184 -6.94 7.43 -10.79
C TYR A 184 -6.76 8.13 -9.44
N ALA A 185 -5.58 8.71 -9.19
CA ALA A 185 -5.34 9.48 -7.97
C ALA A 185 -6.24 10.74 -7.90
N LYS A 186 -6.47 11.45 -9.01
CA LYS A 186 -7.42 12.59 -9.02
C LYS A 186 -8.86 12.15 -8.76
N GLN A 187 -9.25 10.96 -9.22
CA GLN A 187 -10.57 10.39 -9.00
C GLN A 187 -10.77 9.98 -7.53
N ALA A 188 -9.86 9.18 -6.98
CA ALA A 188 -9.88 8.75 -5.58
C ALA A 188 -9.86 9.95 -4.60
N LEU A 189 -8.99 10.93 -4.85
CA LEU A 189 -8.83 12.11 -3.98
C LEU A 189 -9.93 13.18 -4.14
N GLY A 190 -11.01 12.91 -4.88
CA GLY A 190 -12.12 13.86 -5.10
C GLY A 190 -11.75 15.10 -5.93
N VAL A 191 -10.58 15.12 -6.57
CA VAL A 191 -10.09 16.25 -7.37
C VAL A 191 -10.83 16.32 -8.70
N SER A 192 -10.93 15.19 -9.41
CA SER A 192 -11.70 15.05 -10.65
C SER A 192 -12.97 14.22 -10.44
N PRO A 193 -14.01 14.41 -11.27
CA PRO A 193 -15.16 13.52 -11.30
C PRO A 193 -14.82 12.08 -11.63
N ILE A 194 -15.62 11.17 -11.08
CA ILE A 194 -15.70 9.75 -11.47
C ILE A 194 -16.56 9.65 -12.74
N VAL A 195 -17.77 10.20 -12.68
CA VAL A 195 -18.75 10.29 -13.78
C VAL A 195 -19.42 11.65 -13.72
N SER A 196 -19.62 12.27 -14.88
CA SER A 196 -20.25 13.60 -15.02
C SER A 196 -19.57 14.65 -14.13
N ASP A 197 -20.28 15.21 -13.16
CA ASP A 197 -19.82 16.17 -12.16
C ASP A 197 -19.55 15.53 -10.77
N LYS A 198 -19.91 14.26 -10.59
CA LYS A 198 -19.86 13.52 -9.32
C LYS A 198 -18.46 13.07 -8.96
N LYS A 199 -18.06 13.30 -7.71
CA LYS A 199 -16.72 13.00 -7.19
C LYS A 199 -16.78 12.24 -5.87
N VAL A 200 -15.66 11.66 -5.45
CA VAL A 200 -15.48 11.23 -4.06
C VAL A 200 -15.55 12.46 -3.15
N VAL A 201 -16.54 12.50 -2.25
CA VAL A 201 -16.68 13.57 -1.25
C VAL A 201 -15.59 13.40 -0.21
N ASN A 202 -14.94 14.50 0.20
CA ASN A 202 -13.82 14.51 1.15
C ASN A 202 -12.63 13.60 0.77
N GLY A 203 -12.46 13.21 -0.50
CA GLY A 203 -11.49 12.17 -0.91
C GLY A 203 -10.02 12.37 -0.52
N TYR A 204 -9.65 13.57 -0.06
CA TYR A 204 -8.35 13.81 0.58
C TYR A 204 -8.15 13.03 1.89
N SER A 205 -9.22 12.65 2.59
CA SER A 205 -9.15 11.85 3.81
C SER A 205 -8.46 10.51 3.55
N HIS A 206 -8.62 9.97 2.33
CA HIS A 206 -8.02 8.73 1.88
C HIS A 206 -6.56 8.83 1.44
N THR A 207 -5.98 10.03 1.45
CA THR A 207 -4.56 10.24 1.06
C THR A 207 -3.59 9.30 1.78
N PRO A 208 -3.71 8.99 3.10
CA PRO A 208 -2.80 8.08 3.80
C PRO A 208 -2.90 6.60 3.38
N ALA A 209 -3.65 6.26 2.33
CA ALA A 209 -3.67 4.93 1.71
C ALA A 209 -3.22 5.00 0.23
N LEU A 210 -2.46 6.04 -0.13
CA LEU A 210 -1.97 6.34 -1.47
C LEU A 210 -0.55 6.93 -1.36
N PRO A 211 0.42 6.51 -2.17
CA PRO A 211 0.29 5.89 -3.49
C PRO A 211 0.11 4.37 -3.48
N CYS A 212 0.12 3.73 -4.66
CA CYS A 212 0.08 2.27 -4.74
C CYS A 212 1.48 1.69 -4.47
N GLU A 213 1.64 0.90 -3.42
CA GLU A 213 2.92 0.28 -3.04
C GLU A 213 3.19 -1.06 -3.74
N VAL A 214 4.43 -1.24 -4.20
CA VAL A 214 4.99 -2.53 -4.66
C VAL A 214 6.29 -2.80 -3.93
N SER A 215 6.42 -3.99 -3.34
CA SER A 215 7.61 -4.43 -2.61
C SER A 215 8.37 -5.55 -3.33
N ILE A 216 9.70 -5.54 -3.17
CA ILE A 216 10.62 -6.56 -3.67
C ILE A 216 11.54 -7.01 -2.53
N TRP A 217 11.55 -8.32 -2.25
CA TRP A 217 12.27 -8.93 -1.14
C TRP A 217 12.59 -10.40 -1.41
N ASN A 218 13.35 -11.07 -0.53
CA ASN A 218 13.68 -12.49 -0.67
C ASN A 218 13.62 -13.29 0.63
N ASP A 219 13.09 -14.51 0.51
CA ASP A 219 13.40 -15.63 1.42
C ASP A 219 14.59 -16.43 0.87
N ASP A 220 14.78 -17.66 1.35
CA ASP A 220 15.83 -18.56 0.90
C ASP A 220 15.46 -19.35 -0.37
N ASP A 221 14.18 -19.35 -0.77
CA ASP A 221 13.68 -20.09 -1.94
C ASP A 221 13.59 -19.20 -3.20
N HIS A 222 13.08 -17.97 -3.06
CA HIS A 222 12.82 -17.05 -4.18
C HIS A 222 13.03 -15.57 -3.78
N ILE A 223 13.17 -14.74 -4.82
CA ILE A 223 12.87 -13.30 -4.76
C ILE A 223 11.41 -13.12 -5.16
N TYR A 224 10.66 -12.31 -4.43
CA TYR A 224 9.25 -12.02 -4.69
C TYR A 224 9.04 -10.57 -5.08
N VAL A 225 7.98 -10.34 -5.87
CA VAL A 225 7.39 -9.01 -6.06
C VAL A 225 5.94 -9.08 -5.64
N ASP A 226 5.64 -8.37 -4.58
CA ASP A 226 4.33 -8.30 -3.93
C ASP A 226 3.80 -6.87 -4.05
N MET A 227 2.49 -6.68 -4.09
CA MET A 227 1.84 -5.36 -4.10
C MET A 227 0.69 -5.31 -3.10
N LEU A 228 0.34 -4.10 -2.65
CA LEU A 228 -0.99 -3.88 -2.09
C LEU A 228 -2.04 -4.19 -3.15
N ASP A 229 -3.04 -5.00 -2.81
CA ASP A 229 -4.12 -5.37 -3.73
C ASP A 229 -5.16 -4.24 -3.78
N PRO A 230 -5.28 -3.49 -4.89
CA PRO A 230 -6.12 -2.30 -4.92
C PRO A 230 -7.59 -2.58 -4.64
N ASN A 231 -8.09 -3.78 -4.97
CA ASN A 231 -9.45 -4.20 -4.62
C ASN A 231 -9.66 -4.25 -3.10
N ALA A 232 -8.65 -4.75 -2.39
CA ALA A 232 -8.70 -4.91 -0.95
C ALA A 232 -8.49 -3.57 -0.24
N ILE A 233 -7.53 -2.77 -0.71
CA ILE A 233 -7.29 -1.42 -0.19
C ILE A 233 -8.53 -0.55 -0.40
N PHE A 234 -9.12 -0.52 -1.60
CA PHE A 234 -10.33 0.27 -1.82
C PHE A 234 -11.48 -0.18 -0.90
N SER A 235 -11.68 -1.48 -0.72
CA SER A 235 -12.70 -2.00 0.19
C SER A 235 -12.46 -1.63 1.65
N LEU A 236 -11.22 -1.69 2.13
CA LEU A 236 -10.88 -1.44 3.55
C LEU A 236 -10.75 0.06 3.89
N PHE A 237 -10.30 0.87 2.95
CA PHE A 237 -9.86 2.26 3.19
C PHE A 237 -10.82 3.33 2.67
N PHE A 238 -11.76 2.97 1.78
CA PHE A 238 -12.73 3.89 1.15
C PHE A 238 -14.19 3.46 1.44
N THR A 239 -14.46 2.94 2.64
CA THR A 239 -15.81 2.45 3.01
C THR A 239 -16.86 3.54 3.03
N ASP A 240 -16.51 4.78 3.39
CA ASP A 240 -17.36 5.97 3.25
C ASP A 240 -17.82 6.18 1.81
N VAL A 241 -16.95 5.92 0.82
CA VAL A 241 -17.30 6.00 -0.61
C VAL A 241 -18.30 4.89 -0.97
N LEU A 242 -18.05 3.67 -0.51
CA LEU A 242 -18.88 2.49 -0.76
C LEU A 242 -20.27 2.55 -0.09
N PHE A 243 -20.42 3.36 0.96
CA PHE A 243 -21.70 3.65 1.62
C PHE A 243 -22.25 5.06 1.34
N SER A 244 -21.59 5.82 0.47
CA SER A 244 -21.99 7.19 0.14
C SER A 244 -23.34 7.25 -0.59
N ALA A 245 -24.01 8.40 -0.49
CA ALA A 245 -25.25 8.65 -1.22
C ALA A 245 -25.07 8.56 -2.76
N GLU A 246 -23.86 8.80 -3.27
CA GLU A 246 -23.56 8.71 -4.70
C GLU A 246 -23.63 7.27 -5.24
N MET A 247 -23.49 6.25 -4.39
CA MET A 247 -23.68 4.84 -4.76
C MET A 247 -25.14 4.50 -5.13
N SER A 248 -26.09 5.42 -4.92
CA SER A 248 -27.45 5.31 -5.44
C SER A 248 -27.57 5.60 -6.94
N ASP A 249 -26.55 6.21 -7.55
CA ASP A 249 -26.45 6.43 -8.98
C ASP A 249 -25.75 5.23 -9.66
N PRO A 250 -26.43 4.49 -10.55
CA PRO A 250 -25.86 3.31 -11.20
C PRO A 250 -24.56 3.60 -11.96
N ALA A 251 -24.43 4.78 -12.59
CA ALA A 251 -23.24 5.10 -13.38
C ALA A 251 -22.04 5.44 -12.49
N PHE A 252 -22.27 6.09 -11.35
CA PHE A 252 -21.23 6.29 -10.34
C PHE A 252 -20.81 4.96 -9.71
N ALA A 253 -21.78 4.13 -9.31
CA ALA A 253 -21.54 2.83 -8.69
C ALA A 253 -20.78 1.86 -9.62
N GLU A 254 -21.08 1.84 -10.92
CA GLU A 254 -20.32 1.07 -11.92
C GLU A 254 -18.88 1.59 -12.03
N ALA A 255 -18.70 2.89 -12.30
CA ALA A 255 -17.39 3.46 -12.55
C ALA A 255 -16.45 3.43 -11.33
N ILE A 256 -16.97 3.57 -10.11
CA ILE A 256 -16.15 3.48 -8.89
C ILE A 256 -15.77 2.03 -8.56
N THR A 257 -16.62 1.05 -8.90
CA THR A 257 -16.35 -0.38 -8.68
C THR A 257 -15.35 -0.93 -9.70
N ASP A 258 -15.31 -0.38 -10.92
CA ASP A 258 -14.37 -0.75 -11.98
C ASP A 258 -12.93 -0.21 -11.75
N LEU A 259 -12.78 0.85 -10.95
CA LEU A 259 -11.49 1.53 -10.75
C LEU A 259 -10.43 0.62 -10.07
N PRO A 260 -10.70 -0.06 -8.93
CA PRO A 260 -9.69 -0.90 -8.29
C PRO A 260 -9.23 -2.11 -9.12
N PRO A 261 -10.12 -2.87 -9.82
CA PRO A 261 -9.69 -3.94 -10.72
C PRO A 261 -8.82 -3.44 -11.88
N GLN A 262 -9.11 -2.25 -12.41
CA GLN A 262 -8.30 -1.64 -13.47
C GLN A 262 -6.91 -1.26 -12.96
N VAL A 263 -6.84 -0.51 -11.84
CA VAL A 263 -5.58 -0.15 -11.17
C VAL A 263 -4.73 -1.39 -10.89
N LYS A 264 -5.34 -2.45 -10.37
CA LYS A 264 -4.70 -3.75 -10.13
C LYS A 264 -4.12 -4.36 -11.41
N SER A 265 -4.87 -4.35 -12.50
CA SER A 265 -4.45 -4.93 -13.77
C SER A 265 -3.23 -4.20 -14.36
N GLU A 266 -3.20 -2.87 -14.24
CA GLU A 266 -2.10 -2.05 -14.77
C GLU A 266 -0.80 -2.22 -14.00
N ILE A 267 -0.84 -2.10 -12.66
CA ILE A 267 0.35 -2.31 -11.82
C ILE A 267 0.96 -3.69 -12.09
N ARG A 268 0.11 -4.72 -12.24
CA ARG A 268 0.58 -6.07 -12.59
C ARG A 268 1.22 -6.13 -13.96
N ALA A 269 0.68 -5.44 -14.97
CA ALA A 269 1.28 -5.40 -16.30
C ALA A 269 2.67 -4.74 -16.29
N VAL A 270 2.78 -3.59 -15.61
CA VAL A 270 4.03 -2.84 -15.38
C VAL A 270 5.08 -3.72 -14.69
N VAL A 271 4.72 -4.32 -13.54
CA VAL A 271 5.60 -5.20 -12.77
C VAL A 271 6.04 -6.42 -13.58
N LEU A 272 5.11 -7.12 -14.23
CA LEU A 272 5.42 -8.33 -14.98
C LEU A 272 6.29 -8.06 -16.20
N HIS A 273 6.10 -6.92 -16.87
CA HIS A 273 6.96 -6.49 -17.97
C HIS A 273 8.39 -6.27 -17.47
N ALA A 274 8.59 -5.33 -16.53
CA ALA A 274 9.90 -4.97 -16.01
C ALA A 274 10.66 -6.18 -15.43
N MET A 275 9.98 -7.06 -14.70
CA MET A 275 10.60 -8.27 -14.13
C MET A 275 10.93 -9.33 -15.18
N THR A 276 10.17 -9.44 -16.27
CA THR A 276 10.46 -10.39 -17.37
C THR A 276 11.60 -9.89 -18.26
N GLU A 277 11.77 -8.57 -18.39
CA GLU A 277 12.95 -7.99 -19.02
C GLU A 277 14.20 -8.16 -18.16
N PHE A 278 14.11 -7.89 -16.86
CA PHE A 278 15.21 -8.03 -15.90
C PHE A 278 15.70 -9.47 -15.74
N ASP A 279 14.79 -10.45 -15.61
CA ASP A 279 15.12 -11.87 -15.57
C ASP A 279 14.14 -12.68 -16.42
N LYS A 280 14.64 -13.28 -17.51
CA LYS A 280 13.86 -14.20 -18.39
C LYS A 280 13.29 -15.43 -17.65
N LYS A 281 13.74 -15.71 -16.42
CA LYS A 281 13.24 -16.80 -15.56
C LYS A 281 12.16 -16.35 -14.57
N THR A 282 11.77 -15.07 -14.59
CA THR A 282 10.62 -14.56 -13.85
C THR A 282 9.39 -15.40 -14.14
N LYS A 283 8.67 -15.77 -13.08
CA LYS A 283 7.38 -16.47 -13.17
C LYS A 283 6.28 -15.53 -12.72
N VAL A 284 5.27 -15.37 -13.58
CA VAL A 284 4.00 -14.74 -13.22
C VAL A 284 3.38 -15.48 -12.04
N VAL A 285 2.86 -14.73 -11.08
CA VAL A 285 2.09 -15.24 -9.95
C VAL A 285 0.79 -14.43 -9.85
N ASP A 286 -0.23 -15.07 -9.27
CA ASP A 286 -1.43 -14.39 -8.80
C ASP A 286 -1.85 -15.05 -7.48
N LYS A 287 -1.13 -14.72 -6.41
CA LYS A 287 -1.36 -15.32 -5.10
C LYS A 287 -1.80 -14.24 -4.13
N GLN A 288 -3.06 -14.35 -3.72
CA GLN A 288 -3.64 -13.66 -2.56
C GLN A 288 -2.88 -14.04 -1.26
N MET A 289 -2.56 -13.04 -0.45
CA MET A 289 -1.79 -13.18 0.80
C MET A 289 -2.26 -12.16 1.86
N GLY A 290 -2.00 -12.48 3.14
CA GLY A 290 -2.56 -11.76 4.27
C GLY A 290 -3.96 -12.25 4.66
N PRO A 291 -4.67 -11.47 5.50
CA PRO A 291 -6.05 -11.71 5.91
C PRO A 291 -7.02 -11.89 4.74
N LYS A 292 -8.09 -12.65 4.96
CA LYS A 292 -9.13 -12.94 3.97
C LYS A 292 -10.48 -12.39 4.41
N TYR A 293 -10.96 -11.39 3.69
CA TYR A 293 -12.33 -10.89 3.83
C TYR A 293 -13.23 -11.55 2.80
N LYS A 294 -14.42 -11.98 3.23
CA LYS A 294 -15.40 -12.75 2.45
C LYS A 294 -16.74 -12.03 2.28
N SER A 295 -16.94 -10.92 2.98
CA SER A 295 -18.10 -10.05 2.84
C SER A 295 -17.73 -8.61 3.18
N MET A 296 -18.59 -7.67 2.78
CA MET A 296 -18.49 -6.29 3.25
C MET A 296 -18.80 -6.18 4.76
N ASP A 297 -19.59 -7.11 5.34
CA ASP A 297 -19.84 -7.15 6.78
C ASP A 297 -18.53 -7.39 7.57
N GLU A 298 -17.66 -8.31 7.11
CA GLU A 298 -16.33 -8.55 7.72
C GLU A 298 -15.41 -7.31 7.59
N VAL A 299 -15.53 -6.53 6.51
CA VAL A 299 -14.79 -5.27 6.31
C VAL A 299 -15.30 -4.18 7.27
N VAL A 300 -16.62 -4.01 7.35
CA VAL A 300 -17.29 -3.06 8.27
C VAL A 300 -16.96 -3.39 9.72
N GLU A 301 -16.87 -4.67 10.09
CA GLU A 301 -16.46 -5.09 11.44
C GLU A 301 -15.03 -4.65 11.77
N VAL A 302 -14.08 -4.73 10.84
CA VAL A 302 -12.71 -4.24 11.08
C VAL A 302 -12.68 -2.71 11.23
N VAL A 303 -13.40 -1.97 10.38
CA VAL A 303 -13.50 -0.50 10.52
C VAL A 303 -14.16 -0.13 11.85
N ALA A 304 -15.28 -0.77 12.22
CA ALA A 304 -16.02 -0.48 13.44
C ALA A 304 -15.26 -0.80 14.73
N ASN A 305 -14.36 -1.80 14.70
CA ASN A 305 -13.50 -2.17 15.82
C ASN A 305 -12.22 -1.32 15.92
N SER A 306 -11.94 -0.43 14.98
CA SER A 306 -10.81 0.51 15.06
C SER A 306 -11.09 1.65 16.07
N PRO A 307 -10.06 2.23 16.72
CA PRO A 307 -10.24 3.25 17.76
C PRO A 307 -10.99 4.52 17.32
N TYR A 308 -10.94 4.85 16.03
CA TYR A 308 -11.56 6.04 15.45
C TYR A 308 -12.79 5.72 14.57
N GLN A 309 -13.22 4.45 14.52
CA GLN A 309 -14.20 3.94 13.55
C GLN A 309 -13.82 4.30 12.10
N SER A 310 -12.52 4.29 11.83
CA SER A 310 -11.89 4.79 10.61
C SER A 310 -10.49 4.17 10.45
N PRO A 311 -10.04 3.90 9.21
CA PRO A 311 -8.65 3.58 8.91
C PRO A 311 -7.65 4.69 9.27
N TYR A 312 -8.14 5.87 9.61
CA TYR A 312 -7.37 7.09 9.73
C TYR A 312 -7.68 7.86 11.01
N LYS A 313 -6.69 8.62 11.47
CA LYS A 313 -6.87 9.72 12.43
C LYS A 313 -6.65 11.04 11.71
N HIS A 314 -7.57 12.00 11.81
CA HIS A 314 -7.38 13.34 11.26
C HIS A 314 -7.35 14.38 12.38
N VAL A 315 -6.45 15.35 12.28
CA VAL A 315 -6.36 16.50 13.20
C VAL A 315 -6.28 17.78 12.37
N GLY A 316 -7.29 18.64 12.51
CA GLY A 316 -7.33 19.97 11.91
C GLY A 316 -6.68 21.02 12.80
N TYR A 317 -5.93 21.93 12.19
CA TYR A 317 -5.31 23.08 12.83
C TYR A 317 -5.70 24.35 12.09
N THR A 318 -6.01 25.42 12.83
CA THR A 318 -6.22 26.76 12.29
C THR A 318 -5.08 27.68 12.74
N LYS A 319 -4.77 28.71 11.96
CA LYS A 319 -3.78 29.72 12.37
C LYS A 319 -4.30 30.54 13.55
N ALA A 320 -3.41 30.90 14.46
CA ALA A 320 -3.72 31.72 15.63
C ALA A 320 -4.18 33.15 15.26
N ASP A 321 -3.84 33.63 14.06
CA ASP A 321 -4.27 34.93 13.51
C ASP A 321 -5.61 34.85 12.73
N GLY A 322 -6.18 33.66 12.56
CA GLY A 322 -7.42 33.44 11.81
C GLY A 322 -7.30 33.56 10.29
N THR A 323 -6.09 33.65 9.73
CA THR A 323 -5.89 33.70 8.27
C THR A 323 -5.93 32.31 7.64
N ALA A 324 -6.33 32.23 6.36
CA ALA A 324 -6.32 30.98 5.59
C ALA A 324 -4.89 30.50 5.32
N PHE A 325 -4.72 29.19 5.07
CA PHE A 325 -3.44 28.61 4.67
C PHE A 325 -3.21 28.74 3.16
N THR A 326 -1.94 28.84 2.79
CA THR A 326 -1.47 28.78 1.41
C THR A 326 -0.83 27.43 1.10
N ALA A 327 -0.80 27.04 -0.19
CA ALA A 327 -0.10 25.82 -0.63
C ALA A 327 1.43 25.85 -0.40
N ALA A 328 2.01 27.03 -0.21
CA ALA A 328 3.41 27.17 0.20
C ALA A 328 3.61 26.81 1.68
N GLU A 329 2.67 27.21 2.54
CA GLU A 329 2.68 26.88 3.97
C GLU A 329 2.39 25.40 4.22
N SER A 330 1.46 24.77 3.49
CA SER A 330 1.21 23.33 3.60
C SER A 330 2.47 22.52 3.27
N MET A 331 3.13 22.86 2.16
CA MET A 331 4.42 22.26 1.78
C MET A 331 5.51 22.50 2.84
N ALA A 332 5.62 23.72 3.36
CA ALA A 332 6.61 24.07 4.37
C ALA A 332 6.40 23.30 5.69
N VAL A 333 5.15 23.18 6.16
CA VAL A 333 4.80 22.36 7.33
C VAL A 333 5.14 20.89 7.08
N THR A 334 4.81 20.36 5.90
CA THR A 334 5.12 18.97 5.54
C THR A 334 6.63 18.71 5.59
N GLN A 335 7.44 19.62 5.03
CA GLN A 335 8.90 19.56 5.10
C GLN A 335 9.42 19.72 6.54
N ALA A 336 8.78 20.54 7.38
CA ALA A 336 9.14 20.68 8.79
C ALA A 336 8.93 19.37 9.57
N ILE A 337 7.86 18.61 9.28
CA ILE A 337 7.63 17.29 9.88
C ILE A 337 8.71 16.29 9.43
N ILE A 338 9.03 16.24 8.13
CA ILE A 338 10.15 15.43 7.59
C ILE A 338 11.47 15.75 8.29
N ASN A 339 11.82 17.04 8.39
CA ASN A 339 13.05 17.48 9.02
C ASN A 339 13.09 17.16 10.52
N THR A 340 11.93 17.17 11.18
CA THR A 340 11.79 16.82 12.60
C THR A 340 12.08 15.35 12.88
N MET A 341 11.85 14.46 11.91
CA MET A 341 12.18 13.02 12.02
C MET A 341 13.61 12.66 11.66
N SER A 342 14.43 13.56 11.08
CA SER A 342 15.63 13.19 10.30
C SER A 342 15.31 12.38 9.02
N ILE A 343 16.31 12.16 8.17
CA ILE A 343 16.16 11.59 6.82
C ILE A 343 16.92 10.27 6.71
N ASN A 344 16.27 9.23 6.18
CA ASN A 344 16.87 7.93 5.93
C ASN A 344 18.10 8.00 5.01
N GLY A 345 19.07 7.11 5.23
CA GLY A 345 20.33 7.08 4.46
C GLY A 345 21.32 8.20 4.78
N THR A 346 20.97 9.19 5.61
CA THR A 346 21.91 10.23 6.07
C THR A 346 22.73 9.78 7.29
N ALA A 347 23.86 10.45 7.54
CA ALA A 347 24.72 10.15 8.69
C ALA A 347 24.07 10.43 10.06
N SER A 348 22.99 11.22 10.09
CA SER A 348 22.20 11.55 11.29
C SER A 348 20.84 10.82 11.33
N ALA A 349 20.63 9.80 10.50
CA ALA A 349 19.36 9.08 10.43
C ALA A 349 19.00 8.43 11.78
N GLY A 350 17.84 8.78 12.34
CA GLY A 350 17.37 8.29 13.64
C GLY A 350 17.87 9.06 14.85
N VAL A 351 18.41 10.27 14.66
CA VAL A 351 18.82 11.22 15.72
C VAL A 351 18.12 12.56 15.49
N HIS A 352 17.43 13.06 16.50
CA HIS A 352 16.52 14.21 16.36
C HIS A 352 17.10 15.47 17.04
N PRO A 353 17.47 16.52 16.29
CA PRO A 353 18.03 17.76 16.86
C PRO A 353 16.97 18.64 17.54
N THR A 354 15.67 18.37 17.32
CA THR A 354 14.55 19.16 17.86
C THR A 354 14.49 19.06 19.39
N ILE A 355 14.34 20.22 20.04
CA ILE A 355 14.09 20.34 21.48
C ILE A 355 12.64 20.78 21.67
N VAL A 356 11.89 20.06 22.52
CA VAL A 356 10.50 20.37 22.89
C VAL A 356 10.47 20.67 24.39
N ASP A 357 9.94 21.83 24.79
CA ASP A 357 9.85 22.27 26.20
C ASP A 357 11.14 22.10 27.03
N GLY A 358 12.30 22.28 26.38
CA GLY A 358 13.62 22.16 27.00
C GLY A 358 14.21 20.74 27.05
N VAL A 359 13.52 19.71 26.54
CA VAL A 359 14.03 18.33 26.44
C VAL A 359 14.21 17.88 24.97
N PRO A 360 15.21 17.03 24.64
CA PRO A 360 15.36 16.50 23.28
C PRO A 360 14.16 15.65 22.86
N LEU A 361 13.76 15.71 21.60
CA LEU A 361 12.66 14.89 21.05
C LEU A 361 12.90 13.38 21.28
N ASP A 362 14.14 12.92 21.13
CA ASP A 362 14.55 11.54 21.44
C ASP A 362 14.25 11.07 22.88
N SER A 363 14.05 11.99 23.83
CA SER A 363 13.71 11.65 25.23
C SER A 363 12.22 11.44 25.49
N ILE A 364 11.35 11.89 24.58
CA ILE A 364 9.88 11.74 24.69
C ILE A 364 9.31 10.73 23.69
N LEU A 365 10.09 10.33 22.69
CA LEU A 365 9.79 9.21 21.80
C LEU A 365 10.09 7.87 22.45
N SER A 366 9.46 6.81 21.94
CA SER A 366 9.66 5.44 22.40
C SER A 366 11.12 5.00 22.26
N ALA A 367 11.72 4.52 23.35
CA ALA A 367 13.13 4.14 23.37
C ALA A 367 13.55 3.25 22.18
N GLY A 368 14.60 3.67 21.47
CA GLY A 368 15.16 3.00 20.29
C GLY A 368 14.27 3.03 19.04
N SER A 369 13.21 3.85 18.99
CA SER A 369 12.36 3.95 17.79
C SER A 369 13.12 4.53 16.60
N SER A 370 14.00 5.52 16.81
CA SER A 370 14.89 6.11 15.80
C SER A 370 14.15 6.37 14.48
N TRP A 371 13.02 7.07 14.59
CA TRP A 371 12.21 7.52 13.46
C TRP A 371 13.04 8.28 12.44
N ARG A 372 12.55 8.26 11.20
CA ARG A 372 13.12 8.96 10.05
C ARG A 372 12.10 9.00 8.94
N SER A 373 12.11 10.08 8.16
CA SER A 373 11.43 10.07 6.89
C SER A 373 12.17 9.14 5.91
N ALA A 374 11.43 8.34 5.16
CA ALA A 374 11.98 7.52 4.08
C ALA A 374 12.60 8.37 2.96
N ARG A 375 12.09 9.60 2.77
CA ARG A 375 12.48 10.54 1.71
C ARG A 375 12.96 11.88 2.31
N ALA A 376 13.71 12.65 1.52
CA ALA A 376 14.17 13.99 1.93
C ALA A 376 13.10 15.09 1.73
N THR A 377 12.09 14.83 0.89
CA THR A 377 11.06 15.79 0.47
C THR A 377 9.68 15.11 0.40
N PRO A 378 8.57 15.84 0.60
CA PRO A 378 7.23 15.26 0.52
C PRO A 378 6.89 14.68 -0.85
N LEU A 379 6.17 13.56 -0.86
CA LEU A 379 5.52 13.05 -2.06
C LEU A 379 4.19 13.81 -2.22
N THR A 380 4.01 14.54 -3.33
CA THR A 380 2.77 15.32 -3.55
C THR A 380 1.87 14.64 -4.57
N LEU A 381 0.69 14.24 -4.10
CA LEU A 381 -0.42 13.70 -4.88
C LEU A 381 -1.34 14.84 -5.37
N PRO A 382 -2.26 14.56 -6.33
CA PRO A 382 -3.21 15.54 -6.83
C PRO A 382 -4.02 16.23 -5.73
N GLY A 383 -4.39 17.50 -5.94
CA GLY A 383 -5.12 18.30 -4.94
C GLY A 383 -4.26 18.89 -3.83
N ASN A 384 -2.93 18.98 -4.03
CA ASN A 384 -1.94 19.41 -3.03
C ASN A 384 -1.98 18.56 -1.74
N ASN A 385 -2.21 17.27 -1.92
CA ASN A 385 -2.13 16.27 -0.87
C ASN A 385 -0.66 15.87 -0.69
N HIS A 386 -0.04 16.21 0.44
CA HIS A 386 1.37 15.92 0.68
C HIS A 386 1.53 14.73 1.62
N VAL A 387 2.18 13.67 1.16
CA VAL A 387 2.46 12.43 1.89
C VAL A 387 3.86 12.49 2.48
N ILE A 388 3.96 12.01 3.72
CA ILE A 388 5.18 11.80 4.50
C ILE A 388 5.23 10.33 4.89
N GLU A 389 6.33 9.70 4.51
CA GLU A 389 6.60 8.30 4.80
C GLU A 389 7.53 8.20 6.00
N ALA A 390 6.97 7.84 7.15
CA ALA A 390 7.68 7.72 8.41
C ALA A 390 8.07 6.26 8.68
N CYS A 391 9.36 5.99 8.90
CA CYS A 391 9.85 4.65 9.21
C CYS A 391 10.60 4.64 10.55
N SER A 392 10.18 3.76 11.46
CA SER A 392 10.98 3.36 12.62
C SER A 392 11.61 2.00 12.35
N PRO A 393 12.95 1.84 12.42
CA PRO A 393 13.59 0.54 12.31
C PRO A 393 13.12 -0.47 13.36
N LYS A 394 12.77 0.00 14.57
CA LYS A 394 12.22 -0.85 15.64
C LYS A 394 10.89 -1.46 15.23
N TYR A 395 9.94 -0.63 14.79
CA TYR A 395 8.60 -1.10 14.44
C TYR A 395 8.56 -1.83 13.10
N ALA A 396 9.34 -1.40 12.10
CA ALA A 396 9.49 -2.11 10.83
C ALA A 396 10.07 -3.52 11.02
N LYS A 397 11.11 -3.68 11.87
CA LYS A 397 11.69 -4.99 12.17
C LYS A 397 10.72 -5.91 12.91
N LEU A 398 9.86 -5.35 13.78
CA LEU A 398 8.78 -6.11 14.41
C LEU A 398 7.78 -6.58 13.33
N ALA A 399 7.18 -5.66 12.57
CA ALA A 399 6.19 -5.94 11.52
C ALA A 399 6.67 -6.97 10.48
N MET A 400 7.91 -6.83 10.00
CA MET A 400 8.52 -7.80 9.06
C MET A 400 8.92 -9.13 9.73
N GLY A 401 8.95 -9.19 11.06
CA GLY A 401 9.24 -10.40 11.85
C GLY A 401 8.10 -11.41 11.85
N THR A 402 6.84 -10.96 11.71
CA THR A 402 5.67 -11.84 11.53
C THR A 402 5.50 -12.31 10.08
N GLY A 403 6.27 -11.72 9.15
CA GLY A 403 6.30 -12.10 7.75
C GLY A 403 6.86 -11.00 6.88
N LEU A 404 7.87 -11.31 6.06
CA LEU A 404 8.49 -10.33 5.16
C LEU A 404 7.51 -9.69 4.16
N HIS A 405 6.44 -10.40 3.78
CA HIS A 405 5.41 -9.89 2.87
C HIS A 405 4.64 -8.66 3.39
N HIS A 406 4.58 -8.48 4.71
CA HIS A 406 3.98 -7.32 5.36
C HIS A 406 4.73 -6.01 5.09
N VAL A 407 5.93 -6.07 4.50
CA VAL A 407 6.66 -4.86 4.12
C VAL A 407 5.95 -4.02 3.08
N THR A 408 5.01 -4.61 2.35
CA THR A 408 4.12 -3.92 1.40
C THR A 408 2.98 -3.16 2.10
N ALA A 409 3.03 -2.97 3.41
CA ALA A 409 2.14 -2.10 4.18
C ALA A 409 2.98 -1.17 5.10
N LEU A 410 4.20 -0.86 4.65
CA LEU A 410 5.19 -0.05 5.32
C LEU A 410 5.87 0.81 4.25
N PRO A 411 6.20 2.09 4.53
CA PRO A 411 6.30 2.73 5.84
C PRO A 411 4.96 3.22 6.41
N CYS A 412 4.98 3.93 7.56
CA CYS A 412 3.79 4.58 8.09
C CYS A 412 3.52 5.88 7.33
N GLU A 413 2.29 6.11 6.89
CA GLU A 413 1.92 7.34 6.20
C GLU A 413 1.34 8.41 7.14
N VAL A 414 1.84 9.64 6.99
CA VAL A 414 1.26 10.86 7.55
C VAL A 414 1.05 11.84 6.41
N THR A 415 -0.10 12.47 6.30
CA THR A 415 -0.41 13.41 5.21
C THR A 415 -0.78 14.78 5.73
N VAL A 416 -0.51 15.79 4.90
CA VAL A 416 -0.79 17.20 5.18
C VAL A 416 -1.51 17.79 3.98
N GLN A 417 -2.67 18.40 4.23
CA GLN A 417 -3.42 19.13 3.21
C GLN A 417 -4.07 20.38 3.83
N ILE A 418 -4.42 21.35 2.98
CA ILE A 418 -5.29 22.47 3.33
C ILE A 418 -6.70 22.18 2.82
N ILE A 419 -7.67 22.38 3.70
CA ILE A 419 -9.09 22.06 3.46
C ILE A 419 -9.93 23.30 3.79
N ASP A 420 -11.06 23.40 3.11
CA ASP A 420 -12.18 24.28 3.43
C ASP A 420 -13.14 23.43 4.27
N GLN A 421 -13.06 23.54 5.61
CA GLN A 421 -13.74 22.60 6.50
C GLN A 421 -15.22 22.96 6.69
N ASP A 422 -15.58 24.24 6.70
CA ASP A 422 -16.97 24.70 6.81
C ASP A 422 -17.69 24.84 5.46
N GLY A 423 -16.97 24.73 4.34
CA GLY A 423 -17.52 24.81 2.98
C GLY A 423 -17.81 26.24 2.51
N ASN A 424 -17.20 27.26 3.14
CA ASN A 424 -17.41 28.66 2.80
C ASN A 424 -16.60 29.15 1.58
N GLY A 425 -15.70 28.32 1.04
CA GLY A 425 -14.82 28.62 -0.08
C GLY A 425 -13.42 29.09 0.32
N THR A 426 -13.04 29.03 1.60
CA THR A 426 -11.70 29.42 2.08
C THR A 426 -10.99 28.25 2.76
N PRO A 427 -9.72 27.94 2.41
CA PRO A 427 -8.98 26.84 3.03
C PRO A 427 -8.39 27.30 4.37
N GLU A 428 -9.23 27.30 5.40
CA GLU A 428 -8.94 27.80 6.75
C GLU A 428 -8.23 26.77 7.64
N THR A 429 -8.38 25.48 7.31
CA THR A 429 -7.89 24.37 8.13
C THR A 429 -6.74 23.62 7.45
N LEU A 430 -5.65 23.43 8.20
CA LEU A 430 -4.60 22.47 7.86
C LEU A 430 -4.95 21.11 8.48
N ALA A 431 -5.32 20.15 7.64
CA ALA A 431 -5.58 18.78 8.07
C ALA A 431 -4.27 17.98 8.05
N VAL A 432 -3.89 17.42 9.21
CA VAL A 432 -2.86 16.38 9.31
C VAL A 432 -3.54 15.04 9.55
N SER A 433 -3.36 14.09 8.64
CA SER A 433 -3.95 12.76 8.72
C SER A 433 -2.88 11.70 8.96
N TYR A 434 -3.22 10.66 9.70
CA TYR A 434 -2.35 9.52 9.99
C TYR A 434 -3.06 8.25 9.54
N LEU A 435 -2.35 7.39 8.82
CA LEU A 435 -2.76 6.00 8.62
C LEU A 435 -2.72 5.29 9.98
N ASP A 436 -3.86 4.87 10.53
CA ASP A 436 -3.92 4.40 11.92
C ASP A 436 -3.25 3.03 12.08
N PRO A 437 -2.16 2.91 12.86
CA PRO A 437 -1.49 1.64 13.10
C PRO A 437 -2.39 0.57 13.73
N HIS A 438 -3.46 0.97 14.45
CA HIS A 438 -4.40 0.01 15.03
C HIS A 438 -5.24 -0.65 13.94
N PHE A 439 -5.80 0.17 13.05
CA PHE A 439 -6.48 -0.32 11.85
C PHE A 439 -5.54 -1.18 11.01
N MET A 440 -4.36 -0.66 10.65
CA MET A 440 -3.37 -1.38 9.84
C MET A 440 -3.04 -2.77 10.38
N LEU A 441 -2.76 -2.89 11.68
CA LEU A 441 -2.50 -4.19 12.31
C LEU A 441 -3.74 -5.11 12.24
N SER A 442 -4.93 -4.59 12.53
CA SER A 442 -6.18 -5.36 12.52
C SER A 442 -6.67 -5.75 11.11
N ALA A 443 -6.30 -4.98 10.08
CA ALA A 443 -6.77 -5.14 8.71
C ALA A 443 -5.78 -5.90 7.82
N LEU A 444 -4.48 -5.66 8.00
CA LEU A 444 -3.44 -6.17 7.10
C LEU A 444 -2.58 -7.27 7.73
N PHE A 445 -2.60 -7.43 9.06
CA PHE A 445 -1.80 -8.40 9.82
C PHE A 445 -2.67 -9.35 10.65
N ALA A 446 -3.98 -9.47 10.38
CA ALA A 446 -4.88 -10.33 11.16
C ALA A 446 -4.58 -11.85 11.07
N ASP A 447 -3.73 -12.26 10.12
CA ASP A 447 -3.30 -13.63 9.88
C ASP A 447 -2.05 -14.04 10.67
N ILE A 448 -1.46 -13.13 11.47
CA ILE A 448 -0.40 -13.46 12.42
C ILE A 448 -0.92 -14.35 13.57
N THR A 449 -0.02 -15.06 14.24
CA THR A 449 -0.34 -15.95 15.37
C THR A 449 -0.84 -15.18 16.60
N GLU A 450 -1.52 -15.86 17.53
CA GLU A 450 -1.98 -15.23 18.77
C GLU A 450 -0.81 -14.76 19.65
N GLU A 451 0.30 -15.51 19.65
CA GLU A 451 1.56 -15.12 20.29
C GLU A 451 2.11 -13.80 19.72
N GLU A 452 2.05 -13.63 18.39
CA GLU A 452 2.43 -12.39 17.72
C GLU A 452 1.45 -11.25 18.01
N LYS A 453 0.13 -11.49 18.01
CA LYS A 453 -0.87 -10.48 18.41
C LYS A 453 -0.61 -9.95 19.82
N ILE A 454 -0.28 -10.84 20.77
CA ILE A 454 0.08 -10.46 22.13
C ILE A 454 1.37 -9.61 22.15
N ALA A 455 2.40 -10.01 21.39
CA ALA A 455 3.65 -9.25 21.30
C ALA A 455 3.45 -7.86 20.63
N PHE A 456 2.48 -7.73 19.73
CA PHE A 456 2.16 -6.49 19.01
C PHE A 456 1.13 -5.61 19.69
N ALA A 457 0.39 -6.07 20.71
CA ALA A 457 -0.78 -5.37 21.25
C ALA A 457 -0.52 -3.90 21.65
N ALA A 458 0.69 -3.57 22.12
CA ALA A 458 1.08 -2.20 22.48
C ALA A 458 1.76 -1.40 21.35
N VAL A 459 2.14 -2.05 20.24
CA VAL A 459 2.92 -1.45 19.15
C VAL A 459 2.14 -0.37 18.40
N PRO A 460 0.87 -0.56 18.00
CA PRO A 460 0.07 0.48 17.36
C PRO A 460 -0.03 1.79 18.15
N GLY A 461 -0.29 1.69 19.46
CA GLY A 461 -0.37 2.84 20.35
C GLY A 461 0.97 3.60 20.43
N ALA A 462 2.08 2.87 20.54
CA ALA A 462 3.42 3.47 20.58
C ALA A 462 3.85 4.10 19.24
N ILE A 463 3.40 3.56 18.10
CA ILE A 463 3.61 4.18 16.79
C ILE A 463 2.82 5.49 16.68
N MET A 464 1.51 5.46 16.97
CA MET A 464 0.66 6.65 16.88
C MET A 464 1.13 7.76 17.83
N ASP A 465 1.47 7.43 19.08
CA ASP A 465 2.00 8.37 20.07
C ASP A 465 3.32 9.02 19.62
N ASP A 466 4.29 8.23 19.13
CA ASP A 466 5.54 8.76 18.58
C ASP A 466 5.29 9.70 17.37
N LEU A 467 4.45 9.28 16.41
CA LEU A 467 4.14 10.09 15.22
C LEU A 467 3.41 11.39 15.58
N GLN A 468 2.46 11.36 16.51
CA GLN A 468 1.79 12.56 16.99
C GLN A 468 2.75 13.51 17.73
N LYS A 469 3.70 12.99 18.52
CA LYS A 469 4.76 13.80 19.16
C LYS A 469 5.69 14.44 18.14
N ILE A 470 6.09 13.70 17.10
CA ILE A 470 6.88 14.21 15.97
C ILE A 470 6.15 15.36 15.27
N VAL A 471 4.87 15.18 14.92
CA VAL A 471 4.08 16.23 14.28
C VAL A 471 3.89 17.42 15.22
N ALA A 472 3.52 17.20 16.48
CA ALA A 472 3.37 18.28 17.47
C ALA A 472 4.66 19.09 17.65
N ALA A 473 5.82 18.42 17.74
CA ALA A 473 7.13 19.07 17.81
C ALA A 473 7.43 19.89 16.54
N ALA A 474 7.12 19.34 15.36
CA ALA A 474 7.30 20.03 14.09
C ALA A 474 6.41 21.28 14.00
N LEU A 475 5.13 21.17 14.34
CA LEU A 475 4.16 22.25 14.32
C LEU A 475 4.52 23.35 15.32
N ALA A 476 4.85 23.00 16.57
CA ALA A 476 5.14 23.97 17.63
C ALA A 476 6.52 24.63 17.52
N THR A 477 7.53 23.91 17.00
CA THR A 477 8.94 24.36 17.07
C THR A 477 9.52 24.72 15.71
N ASN A 478 9.17 23.98 14.66
CA ASN A 478 9.91 23.99 13.38
C ASN A 478 9.11 24.55 12.19
N SER A 479 7.78 24.68 12.31
CA SER A 479 6.91 25.15 11.22
C SER A 479 7.04 26.65 10.92
N GLY A 480 7.36 27.45 11.93
CA GLY A 480 7.30 28.91 11.87
C GLY A 480 5.89 29.50 11.86
N ILE A 481 4.83 28.68 12.00
CA ILE A 481 3.43 29.11 11.97
C ILE A 481 2.82 28.98 13.37
N ALA A 482 2.23 30.06 13.88
CA ALA A 482 1.47 30.02 15.13
C ALA A 482 0.10 29.37 14.88
N LEU A 483 -0.16 28.25 15.53
CA LEU A 483 -1.39 27.45 15.37
C LEU A 483 -2.20 27.41 16.67
N ASN A 484 -3.52 27.33 16.53
CA ASN A 484 -4.41 26.95 17.62
C ASN A 484 -4.24 25.44 17.94
N PRO A 485 -4.63 24.99 19.14
CA PRO A 485 -4.64 23.56 19.47
C PRO A 485 -5.43 22.75 18.44
N GLY A 486 -4.85 21.63 18.00
CA GLY A 486 -5.46 20.77 16.98
C GLY A 486 -6.76 20.11 17.47
N VAL A 487 -7.75 20.03 16.59
CA VAL A 487 -9.06 19.42 16.85
C VAL A 487 -9.19 18.17 15.98
N GLN A 488 -9.68 17.06 16.55
CA GLN A 488 -9.91 15.84 15.77
C GLN A 488 -11.03 16.08 14.74
N ILE A 489 -10.79 15.66 13.49
CA ILE A 489 -11.80 15.60 12.44
C ILE A 489 -12.16 14.11 12.23
N SER A 490 -13.44 13.84 11.97
CA SER A 490 -13.94 12.48 11.72
C SER A 490 -14.90 12.49 10.53
N TYR A 491 -14.80 11.47 9.70
CA TYR A 491 -15.71 11.18 8.59
C TYR A 491 -16.47 9.89 8.92
N ASN A 492 -17.70 9.73 8.43
CA ASN A 492 -18.44 8.50 8.66
C ASN A 492 -17.98 7.41 7.69
N MET A 493 -17.15 6.49 8.17
CA MET A 493 -16.65 5.33 7.41
C MET A 493 -17.57 4.10 7.54
N LEU A 494 -18.72 4.21 8.21
CA LEU A 494 -19.66 3.12 8.51
C LEU A 494 -21.05 3.37 7.89
N PRO A 495 -21.85 2.32 7.61
CA PRO A 495 -23.22 2.44 7.07
C PRO A 495 -24.23 3.22 7.94
#